data_AF-A0A3B5Y3C4-F1
#
_entry.id   AF-A0A3B5Y3C4-F1
#
_cell.length_a   1.000
_cell.length_b   1.000
_cell.length_c   1.000
_cell.angle_alpha   90.00
_cell.angle_beta   90.00
_cell.angle_gamma   90.00
#
_symmetry.space_group_name_H-M   'P 1'
#
loop_
_entity.id
_entity.type
_entity.pdbx_description
1 polymer ?
#
loop_
_entity_poly.entity_id
_entity_poly.type
_entity_poly.pdbx_seq_one_letter_code
_entity_poly.pdbx_strand_id
1 'polypeptide(L)'
;MAPKAAGARVPLAVTVFMAVVTTMLLQPAAAGLYGDRDALMALRRGLQDPDGALYTWIPEVSPCSNWSHVTCNGQANRVTEIVIGFVNLTGPLSPELGKLDQLTKLWISYTNIQGTIPEELGNLENLNTMHLHNNSLSGQIPASLAKLKSLKQLHLQQNRLTGPIPSELDGLSDQTSVNLSNNDLCGPIPTDGPFKNINSSLADNPRLGSNC
;
A
#
# COMPACT_ATOMS: atom_id res chain seq x y z
N MET A 1 -65.27 49.65 37.75
CA MET A 1 -64.82 48.26 37.56
C MET A 1 -63.32 48.21 37.77
N ALA A 2 -62.87 47.67 38.90
CA ALA A 2 -61.50 47.16 39.06
C ALA A 2 -61.51 45.68 38.61
N PRO A 3 -60.41 45.17 38.03
CA PRO A 3 -59.38 44.47 38.80
C PRO A 3 -57.96 44.79 38.27
N LYS A 4 -56.83 44.35 38.82
CA LYS A 4 -56.34 43.85 40.12
C LYS A 4 -54.82 43.78 39.90
N ALA A 5 -54.04 44.31 40.84
CA ALA A 5 -52.58 44.36 40.74
C ALA A 5 -51.93 42.99 41.04
N ALA A 6 -50.85 42.68 40.33
CA ALA A 6 -49.69 41.88 40.76
C ALA A 6 -48.56 42.25 39.78
N GLY A 7 -47.39 42.77 40.14
CA GLY A 7 -46.61 42.61 41.36
C GLY A 7 -45.42 41.72 41.05
N ALA A 8 -44.25 42.29 40.70
CA ALA A 8 -42.92 41.83 41.12
C ALA A 8 -41.79 42.58 40.38
N ARG A 9 -40.70 42.81 41.13
CA ARG A 9 -39.51 43.60 40.81
C ARG A 9 -38.46 42.79 40.01
N VAL A 10 -37.65 43.54 39.25
CA VAL A 10 -36.40 43.21 38.52
C VAL A 10 -35.26 42.97 39.55
N PRO A 11 -34.26 42.06 39.36
CA PRO A 11 -33.06 42.39 38.56
C PRO A 11 -32.30 41.26 37.83
N LEU A 12 -31.57 41.73 36.80
CA LEU A 12 -30.31 41.24 36.20
C LEU A 12 -29.83 39.82 36.61
N ALA A 13 -29.94 38.87 35.68
CA ALA A 13 -29.20 37.61 35.74
C ALA A 13 -28.14 37.58 34.63
N VAL A 14 -26.91 37.44 35.11
CA VAL A 14 -25.65 37.26 34.40
C VAL A 14 -25.73 36.10 33.40
N THR A 15 -25.08 36.30 32.26
CA THR A 15 -24.73 35.32 31.22
C THR A 15 -24.45 33.90 31.72
N VAL A 16 -25.11 32.91 31.11
CA VAL A 16 -24.50 31.60 30.82
C VAL A 16 -24.92 31.20 29.40
N PHE A 17 -24.07 31.52 28.42
CA PHE A 17 -24.09 30.83 27.13
C PHE A 17 -23.61 29.39 27.42
N MET A 18 -24.54 28.45 27.57
CA MET A 18 -24.18 27.03 27.45
C MET A 18 -23.85 26.79 25.99
N ALA A 19 -22.59 26.98 25.61
CA ALA A 19 -22.06 26.33 24.43
C ALA A 19 -22.19 24.83 24.67
N VAL A 20 -23.19 24.21 24.03
CA VAL A 20 -23.19 22.76 23.88
C VAL A 20 -22.02 22.46 22.95
N VAL A 21 -20.82 22.35 23.50
CA VAL A 21 -19.74 21.61 22.87
C VAL A 21 -20.20 20.16 22.97
N THR A 22 -21.02 19.73 22.00
CA THR A 22 -21.16 18.31 21.73
C THR A 22 -19.75 17.86 21.37
N THR A 23 -19.05 17.28 22.34
CA THR A 23 -17.90 16.43 22.07
C THR A 23 -18.43 15.33 21.16
N MET A 24 -18.31 15.55 19.86
CA MET A 24 -18.48 14.52 18.86
C MET A 24 -17.43 13.49 19.24
N LEU A 25 -17.88 12.38 19.83
CA LEU A 25 -17.04 11.21 20.00
C LEU A 25 -16.47 10.96 18.60
N LEU A 26 -15.15 11.11 18.44
CA LEU A 26 -14.48 10.61 17.25
C LEU A 26 -14.79 9.11 17.21
N GLN A 27 -15.75 8.72 16.39
CA GLN A 27 -15.93 7.33 16.04
C GLN A 27 -14.62 6.86 15.37
N PRO A 28 -14.21 5.59 15.56
CA PRO A 28 -12.99 5.06 14.94
C PRO A 28 -12.99 5.08 13.40
N ALA A 29 -14.09 5.49 12.77
CA ALA A 29 -14.26 5.54 11.32
C ALA A 29 -13.34 6.56 10.61
N ALA A 30 -12.86 7.60 11.30
CA ALA A 30 -11.94 8.57 10.70
C ALA A 30 -10.52 8.01 10.47
N ALA A 31 -10.13 6.94 11.18
CA ALA A 31 -8.81 6.35 11.02
C ALA A 31 -8.64 5.62 9.67
N GLY A 32 -9.73 5.09 9.10
CA GLY A 32 -9.71 4.34 7.83
C GLY A 32 -9.79 5.19 6.56
N LEU A 33 -10.39 6.38 6.62
CA LEU A 33 -10.53 7.28 5.46
C LEU A 33 -9.28 8.12 5.17
N TYR A 34 -8.50 8.44 6.21
CA TYR A 34 -7.25 9.20 6.07
C TYR A 34 -6.02 8.29 5.86
N GLY A 35 -6.06 7.04 6.35
CA GLY A 35 -4.93 6.11 6.25
C GLY A 35 -4.48 5.81 4.81
N ASP A 36 -5.42 5.50 3.91
CA ASP A 36 -5.06 5.16 2.53
C ASP A 36 -4.48 6.36 1.78
N ARG A 37 -5.08 7.54 1.97
CA ARG A 37 -4.59 8.78 1.37
C ARG A 37 -3.19 9.11 1.88
N ASP A 38 -2.96 9.01 3.19
CA ASP A 38 -1.69 9.36 3.79
C ASP A 38 -0.57 8.40 3.34
N ALA A 39 -0.88 7.11 3.18
CA ALA A 39 0.03 6.12 2.61
C ALA A 39 0.42 6.42 1.16
N LEU A 40 -0.57 6.74 0.31
CA LEU A 40 -0.32 7.11 -1.09
C LEU A 40 0.40 8.46 -1.21
N MET A 41 0.13 9.41 -0.31
CA MET A 41 0.86 10.68 -0.23
C MET A 41 2.31 10.47 0.19
N ALA A 42 2.57 9.56 1.11
CA ALA A 42 3.93 9.19 1.49
C ALA A 42 4.69 8.57 0.31
N LEU A 43 4.05 7.71 -0.49
CA LEU A 43 4.60 7.24 -1.75
C LEU A 43 4.91 8.42 -2.68
N ARG A 44 3.90 9.26 -3.00
CA ARG A 44 4.07 10.41 -3.91
C ARG A 44 5.22 11.32 -3.52
N ARG A 45 5.40 11.61 -2.23
CA ARG A 45 6.49 12.47 -1.72
C ARG A 45 7.88 11.90 -1.97
N GLY A 46 8.01 10.57 -2.01
CA GLY A 46 9.28 9.90 -2.31
C GLY A 46 9.59 9.82 -3.80
N LEU A 47 8.59 9.99 -4.67
CA LEU A 47 8.74 9.81 -6.11
C LEU A 47 9.12 11.11 -6.82
N GLN A 48 9.90 10.97 -7.88
CA GLN A 48 10.06 12.01 -8.90
C GLN A 48 9.18 11.64 -10.09
N ASP A 49 8.36 12.60 -10.53
CA ASP A 49 7.32 12.42 -11.55
C ASP A 49 7.43 13.53 -12.62
N PRO A 50 8.47 13.48 -13.49
CA PRO A 50 8.69 14.49 -14.52
C PRO A 50 7.54 14.61 -15.53
N ASP A 51 6.82 13.51 -15.79
CA ASP A 51 5.72 13.48 -16.76
C ASP A 51 4.37 13.87 -16.13
N GLY A 52 4.34 14.05 -14.80
CA GLY A 52 3.13 14.39 -14.07
C GLY A 52 2.09 13.27 -14.08
N ALA A 53 2.47 11.99 -14.15
CA ALA A 53 1.55 10.86 -14.15
C ALA A 53 0.62 10.81 -12.91
N LEU A 54 1.10 11.34 -11.78
CA LEU A 54 0.41 11.39 -10.50
C LEU A 54 -0.24 12.76 -10.23
N TYR A 55 -0.49 13.58 -11.26
CA TYR A 55 -1.01 14.94 -11.09
C TYR A 55 -2.34 15.01 -10.33
N THR A 56 -3.20 13.99 -10.43
CA THR A 56 -4.48 13.94 -9.73
C THR A 56 -4.36 13.60 -8.24
N TRP A 57 -3.20 13.15 -7.77
CA TRP A 57 -3.01 12.66 -6.41
C TRP A 57 -2.90 13.82 -5.41
N ILE A 58 -3.97 14.60 -5.22
CA ILE A 58 -3.95 15.83 -4.40
C ILE A 58 -4.47 15.61 -2.97
N PRO A 59 -3.88 16.22 -1.94
CA PRO A 59 -4.17 15.89 -0.54
C PRO A 59 -5.56 16.31 -0.07
N GLU A 60 -6.22 17.21 -0.78
CA GLU A 60 -7.52 17.78 -0.43
C GLU A 60 -8.70 16.82 -0.70
N VAL A 61 -8.51 15.78 -1.51
CA VAL A 61 -9.58 14.85 -1.90
C VAL A 61 -9.23 13.40 -1.58
N SER A 62 -10.26 12.56 -1.49
CA SER A 62 -10.10 11.11 -1.31
C SER A 62 -9.39 10.51 -2.55
N PRO A 63 -8.51 9.51 -2.39
CA PRO A 63 -7.97 8.75 -3.51
C PRO A 63 -9.07 8.14 -4.40
N CYS A 64 -10.21 7.83 -3.82
CA CYS A 64 -11.36 7.27 -4.51
C CYS A 64 -12.20 8.30 -5.29
N SER A 65 -11.84 9.58 -5.23
CA SER A 65 -12.49 10.68 -5.96
C SER A 65 -11.86 10.92 -7.34
N ASN A 66 -11.48 9.85 -8.04
CA ASN A 66 -10.86 9.86 -9.37
C ASN A 66 -9.34 10.14 -9.43
N TRP A 67 -8.56 9.67 -8.44
CA TRP A 67 -7.11 9.62 -8.64
C TRP A 67 -6.75 8.64 -9.76
N SER A 68 -5.88 9.06 -10.68
CA SER A 68 -5.28 8.18 -11.67
C SER A 68 -4.62 6.98 -10.98
N HIS A 69 -4.63 5.83 -11.65
CA HIS A 69 -3.96 4.60 -11.19
C HIS A 69 -4.46 3.98 -9.88
N VAL A 70 -5.54 4.50 -9.28
CA VAL A 70 -6.12 4.01 -8.04
C VAL A 70 -7.53 3.51 -8.30
N THR A 71 -7.82 2.28 -7.87
CA THR A 71 -9.17 1.72 -7.82
C THR A 71 -9.58 1.56 -6.36
N CYS A 72 -10.83 1.89 -6.05
CA CYS A 72 -11.39 1.73 -4.72
C CYS A 72 -12.60 0.80 -4.68
N ASN A 73 -12.83 0.23 -3.51
CA ASN A 73 -14.10 -0.38 -3.15
C ASN A 73 -15.18 0.71 -3.04
N GLY A 74 -16.18 0.68 -3.91
CA GLY A 74 -17.24 1.71 -3.99
C GLY A 74 -18.13 1.80 -2.75
N GLN A 75 -18.20 0.76 -1.92
CA GLN A 75 -18.99 0.75 -0.68
C GLN A 75 -18.20 1.25 0.53
N ALA A 76 -16.92 0.90 0.61
CA ALA A 76 -16.07 1.20 1.77
C ALA A 76 -15.20 2.45 1.60
N ASN A 77 -15.09 2.99 0.38
CA ASN A 77 -14.18 4.08 0.03
C ASN A 77 -12.73 3.78 0.48
N ARG A 78 -12.29 2.54 0.23
CA ARG A 78 -10.95 2.03 0.54
C ARG A 78 -10.22 1.66 -0.74
N VAL A 79 -8.92 1.90 -0.79
CA VAL A 79 -8.07 1.58 -1.94
C VAL A 79 -7.92 0.06 -2.05
N THR A 80 -8.28 -0.49 -3.21
CA THR A 80 -8.22 -1.93 -3.48
C THR A 80 -7.19 -2.28 -4.53
N GLU A 81 -6.87 -1.36 -5.45
CA GLU A 81 -5.85 -1.59 -6.47
C GLU A 81 -5.02 -0.32 -6.71
N ILE A 82 -3.71 -0.52 -6.89
CA ILE A 82 -2.78 0.47 -7.41
C ILE A 82 -2.18 -0.10 -8.69
N VAL A 83 -2.36 0.61 -9.80
CA VAL A 83 -2.04 0.13 -11.16
C VAL A 83 -1.31 1.24 -11.91
N ILE A 84 0.01 1.29 -11.71
CA ILE A 84 0.94 2.27 -12.29
C ILE A 84 1.90 1.51 -13.22
N GLY A 85 1.95 1.91 -14.50
CA GLY A 85 2.94 1.33 -15.40
C GLY A 85 3.10 2.10 -16.70
N PHE A 86 4.23 1.86 -17.36
CA PHE A 86 4.63 2.55 -18.60
C PHE A 86 4.70 4.09 -18.43
N VAL A 87 5.18 4.55 -17.28
CA VAL A 87 5.36 5.97 -16.94
C VAL A 87 6.76 6.20 -16.38
N ASN A 88 7.29 7.42 -16.55
CA ASN A 88 8.59 7.79 -16.03
C ASN A 88 8.51 8.20 -14.55
N LEU A 89 8.42 7.21 -13.67
CA LEU A 89 8.51 7.42 -12.21
C LEU A 89 9.82 6.86 -11.68
N THR A 90 10.52 7.66 -10.88
CA THR A 90 11.73 7.24 -10.14
C THR A 90 11.56 7.51 -8.65
N GLY A 91 12.44 6.94 -7.84
CA GLY A 91 12.37 7.02 -6.37
C GLY A 91 11.94 5.69 -5.72
N PRO A 92 11.93 5.63 -4.39
CA PRO A 92 11.65 4.39 -3.65
C PRO A 92 10.15 4.11 -3.51
N LEU A 93 9.84 2.83 -3.29
CA LEU A 93 8.56 2.43 -2.70
C LEU A 93 8.50 2.90 -1.24
N SER A 94 7.34 3.40 -0.81
CA SER A 94 7.14 3.82 0.58
C SER A 94 6.71 2.64 1.46
N PRO A 95 7.34 2.42 2.63
CA PRO A 95 6.87 1.47 3.65
C PRO A 95 5.40 1.65 4.06
N GLU A 96 4.92 2.89 3.98
CA GLU A 96 3.55 3.27 4.32
C GLU A 96 2.49 2.56 3.45
N LEU A 97 2.88 2.06 2.26
CA LEU A 97 2.01 1.21 1.44
C LEU A 97 1.52 -0.02 2.19
N GLY A 98 2.28 -0.54 3.16
CA GLY A 98 1.86 -1.66 4.01
C GLY A 98 0.64 -1.38 4.89
N LYS A 99 0.17 -0.13 4.97
CA LYS A 99 -1.04 0.26 5.72
C LYS A 99 -2.33 0.12 4.91
N LEU A 100 -2.24 -0.16 3.61
CA LEU A 100 -3.40 -0.32 2.72
C LEU A 100 -4.06 -1.69 2.91
N ASP A 101 -4.73 -1.88 4.05
CA ASP A 101 -5.25 -3.19 4.50
C ASP A 101 -6.30 -3.82 3.55
N GLN A 102 -6.92 -3.07 2.66
CA GLN A 102 -7.86 -3.57 1.63
C GLN A 102 -7.20 -3.79 0.26
N LEU A 103 -5.89 -3.56 0.13
CA LEU A 103 -5.21 -3.67 -1.15
C LEU A 103 -5.17 -5.13 -1.61
N THR A 104 -5.70 -5.36 -2.80
CA THR A 104 -5.76 -6.68 -3.44
C THR A 104 -4.77 -6.79 -4.61
N LYS A 105 -4.42 -5.65 -5.23
CA LYS A 105 -3.49 -5.58 -6.36
C LYS A 105 -2.54 -4.41 -6.23
N LEU A 106 -1.25 -4.72 -6.28
CA LEU A 106 -0.15 -3.77 -6.39
C LEU A 106 0.60 -4.07 -7.69
N TRP A 107 0.37 -3.24 -8.71
CA TRP A 107 1.06 -3.29 -9.99
C TRP A 107 1.78 -1.97 -10.20
N ILE A 108 3.09 -1.96 -9.96
CA ILE A 108 3.98 -0.84 -10.23
C ILE A 108 5.12 -1.40 -11.09
N SER A 109 4.91 -1.47 -12.40
CA SER A 109 5.80 -2.20 -13.33
C SER A 109 6.04 -1.41 -14.60
N TYR A 110 7.16 -1.65 -15.29
CA TYR A 110 7.59 -0.83 -16.45
C TYR A 110 7.72 0.65 -16.07
N THR A 111 8.39 0.91 -14.96
CA THR A 111 8.76 2.26 -14.50
C THR A 111 10.24 2.27 -14.13
N ASN A 112 10.74 3.32 -13.49
CA ASN A 112 12.13 3.45 -13.05
C ASN A 112 12.25 3.52 -11.53
N ILE A 113 11.33 2.85 -10.82
CA ILE A 113 11.33 2.77 -9.35
C ILE A 113 12.62 2.10 -8.86
N GLN A 114 13.16 2.64 -7.77
CA GLN A 114 14.47 2.31 -7.21
C GLN A 114 14.34 1.93 -5.73
N GLY A 115 15.48 1.70 -5.07
CA GLY A 115 15.51 1.35 -3.65
C GLY A 115 15.17 -0.13 -3.44
N THR A 116 14.71 -0.46 -2.23
CA THR A 116 14.37 -1.83 -1.83
C THR A 116 12.87 -2.07 -1.84
N ILE A 117 12.48 -3.34 -1.81
CA ILE A 117 11.10 -3.72 -1.51
C ILE A 117 10.90 -3.57 0.01
N PRO A 118 9.97 -2.73 0.50
CA PRO A 118 9.76 -2.55 1.94
C PRO A 118 9.20 -3.83 2.60
N GLU A 119 9.67 -4.13 3.81
CA GLU A 119 9.22 -5.31 4.56
C GLU A 119 7.73 -5.21 4.93
N GLU A 120 7.23 -3.99 5.11
CA GLU A 120 5.85 -3.66 5.46
C GLU A 120 4.85 -4.08 4.39
N LEU A 121 5.28 -4.30 3.14
CA LEU A 121 4.40 -4.88 2.12
C LEU A 121 3.91 -6.29 2.50
N GLY A 122 4.61 -6.98 3.41
CA GLY A 122 4.15 -8.24 4.00
C GLY A 122 2.91 -8.12 4.91
N ASN A 123 2.47 -6.90 5.25
CA ASN A 123 1.26 -6.66 6.05
C ASN A 123 -0.03 -6.62 5.19
N LEU A 124 0.08 -6.71 3.87
CA LEU A 124 -1.05 -6.62 2.94
C LEU A 124 -1.78 -7.96 2.80
N GLU A 125 -2.42 -8.45 3.85
CA GLU A 125 -2.97 -9.82 3.93
C GLU A 125 -4.00 -10.17 2.82
N ASN A 126 -4.67 -9.16 2.26
CA ASN A 126 -5.63 -9.31 1.17
C ASN A 126 -5.00 -9.28 -0.24
N LEU A 127 -3.68 -9.07 -0.33
CA LEU A 127 -2.99 -8.92 -1.61
C LEU A 127 -2.97 -10.25 -2.36
N ASN A 128 -3.52 -10.24 -3.58
CA ASN A 128 -3.53 -11.38 -4.49
C ASN A 128 -2.54 -11.21 -5.64
N THR A 129 -2.19 -9.98 -6.01
CA THR A 129 -1.31 -9.68 -7.13
C THR A 129 -0.26 -8.66 -6.70
N MET A 130 1.01 -9.07 -6.70
CA MET A 130 2.16 -8.20 -6.51
C MET A 130 3.08 -8.27 -7.72
N HIS A 131 3.09 -7.21 -8.50
CA HIS A 131 3.90 -7.09 -9.70
C HIS A 131 4.75 -5.83 -9.58
N LEU A 132 6.06 -6.03 -9.44
CA LEU A 132 7.06 -4.97 -9.35
C LEU A 132 8.16 -5.16 -10.41
N HIS A 133 7.86 -5.89 -11.48
CA HIS A 133 8.80 -6.23 -12.54
C HIS A 133 9.10 -5.05 -13.46
N ASN A 134 10.22 -5.13 -14.19
CA ASN A 134 10.71 -4.04 -15.03
C ASN A 134 10.82 -2.71 -14.26
N ASN A 135 11.66 -2.72 -13.24
CA ASN A 135 12.05 -1.54 -12.46
C ASN A 135 13.57 -1.59 -12.22
N SER A 136 14.07 -0.71 -11.36
CA SER A 136 15.45 -0.70 -10.85
C SER A 136 15.51 -1.00 -9.36
N LEU A 137 14.60 -1.85 -8.85
CA LEU A 137 14.61 -2.29 -7.45
C LEU A 137 15.88 -3.09 -7.16
N SER A 138 16.37 -2.97 -5.93
CA SER A 138 17.64 -3.53 -5.47
C SER A 138 17.52 -4.07 -4.04
N GLY A 139 18.59 -4.62 -3.50
CA GLY A 139 18.58 -5.25 -2.17
C GLY A 139 17.89 -6.60 -2.18
N GLN A 140 17.51 -7.10 -1.01
CA GLN A 140 16.98 -8.46 -0.84
C GLN A 140 15.46 -8.50 -1.01
N ILE A 141 14.93 -9.67 -1.39
CA ILE A 141 13.50 -9.96 -1.30
C ILE A 141 13.14 -10.12 0.20
N PRO A 142 12.18 -9.36 0.75
CA PRO A 142 11.82 -9.48 2.16
C PRO A 142 11.15 -10.82 2.47
N ALA A 143 11.61 -11.51 3.52
CA ALA A 143 10.97 -12.73 4.01
C ALA A 143 9.52 -12.50 4.47
N SER A 144 9.18 -11.26 4.85
CA SER A 144 7.82 -10.87 5.25
C SER A 144 6.77 -11.10 4.15
N LEU A 145 7.17 -11.16 2.88
CA LEU A 145 6.25 -11.47 1.78
C LEU A 145 5.64 -12.88 1.90
N ALA A 146 6.25 -13.78 2.67
CA ALA A 146 5.69 -15.09 2.99
C ALA A 146 4.38 -15.03 3.81
N LYS A 147 4.08 -13.89 4.44
CA LYS A 147 2.83 -13.65 5.19
C LYS A 147 1.62 -13.47 4.26
N LEU A 148 1.83 -13.20 2.98
CA LEU A 148 0.77 -12.91 2.02
C LEU A 148 0.06 -14.20 1.56
N LYS A 149 -0.76 -14.79 2.44
CA LYS A 149 -1.40 -16.10 2.18
C LYS A 149 -2.43 -16.09 1.06
N SER A 150 -2.93 -14.92 0.68
CA SER A 150 -3.86 -14.74 -0.45
C SER A 150 -3.16 -14.52 -1.80
N LEU A 151 -1.82 -14.47 -1.81
CA LEU A 151 -1.04 -14.10 -3.00
C LEU A 151 -1.11 -15.18 -4.08
N LYS A 152 -1.53 -14.77 -5.27
CA LYS A 152 -1.63 -15.63 -6.46
C LYS A 152 -0.54 -15.32 -7.48
N GLN A 153 -0.02 -14.10 -7.49
CA GLN A 153 1.01 -13.66 -8.44
C GLN A 153 2.07 -12.82 -7.72
N LEU A 154 3.33 -13.23 -7.84
CA LEU A 154 4.51 -12.51 -7.35
C LEU A 154 5.53 -12.39 -8.49
N HIS A 155 5.50 -11.26 -9.19
CA HIS A 155 6.34 -11.01 -10.36
C HIS A 155 7.32 -9.88 -10.06
N LEU A 156 8.59 -10.25 -9.88
CA LEU A 156 9.70 -9.37 -9.54
C LEU A 156 10.82 -9.39 -10.60
N GLN A 157 10.59 -10.05 -11.74
CA GLN A 157 11.59 -10.18 -12.80
C GLN A 157 12.08 -8.84 -13.35
N GLN A 158 13.27 -8.83 -13.96
CA GLN A 158 13.86 -7.64 -14.58
C GLN A 158 14.01 -6.49 -13.57
N ASN A 159 14.78 -6.77 -12.52
CA ASN A 159 15.21 -5.83 -11.49
C ASN A 159 16.70 -6.08 -11.18
N ARG A 160 17.22 -5.50 -10.09
CA ARG A 160 18.58 -5.68 -9.58
C ARG A 160 18.56 -6.27 -8.17
N LEU A 161 17.59 -7.15 -7.90
CA LEU A 161 17.45 -7.80 -6.60
C LEU A 161 18.61 -8.76 -6.36
N THR A 162 19.08 -8.83 -5.12
CA THR A 162 20.29 -9.55 -4.70
C THR A 162 20.00 -10.44 -3.49
N GLY A 163 20.97 -11.28 -3.13
CA GLY A 163 20.86 -12.16 -1.96
C GLY A 163 20.03 -13.42 -2.25
N PRO A 164 19.79 -14.25 -1.21
CA PRO A 164 19.00 -15.47 -1.35
C PRO A 164 17.52 -15.19 -1.56
N ILE A 165 16.84 -16.11 -2.25
CA ILE A 165 15.39 -16.22 -2.17
C ILE A 165 15.05 -16.68 -0.75
N PRO A 166 14.25 -15.93 0.04
CA PRO A 166 13.93 -16.32 1.40
C PRO A 166 13.21 -17.67 1.43
N SER A 167 13.70 -18.60 2.25
CA SER A 167 13.09 -19.93 2.38
C SER A 167 11.66 -19.87 2.91
N GLU A 168 11.28 -18.80 3.60
CA GLU A 168 9.93 -18.57 4.09
C GLU A 168 8.90 -18.51 2.96
N LEU A 169 9.31 -18.15 1.73
CA LEU A 169 8.43 -18.12 0.57
C LEU A 169 7.94 -19.53 0.15
N ASP A 170 8.57 -20.61 0.63
CA ASP A 170 8.03 -21.97 0.54
C ASP A 170 6.64 -22.09 1.19
N GLY A 171 6.34 -21.22 2.17
CA GLY A 171 5.05 -21.18 2.86
C GLY A 171 3.92 -20.50 2.08
N LEU A 172 4.16 -20.04 0.85
CA LEU A 172 3.11 -19.57 -0.06
C LEU A 172 2.38 -20.76 -0.70
N SER A 173 1.23 -20.50 -1.34
CA SER A 173 0.49 -21.55 -2.05
C SER A 173 1.32 -22.10 -3.22
N ASP A 174 1.21 -23.39 -3.48
CA ASP A 174 1.79 -24.03 -4.68
C ASP A 174 1.16 -23.54 -6.00
N GLN A 175 -0.01 -22.90 -5.93
CA GLN A 175 -0.66 -22.24 -7.07
C GLN A 175 -0.17 -20.81 -7.29
N THR A 176 0.69 -20.26 -6.41
CA THR A 176 1.21 -18.90 -6.56
C THR A 176 2.17 -18.87 -7.76
N SER A 177 1.84 -18.07 -8.78
CA SER A 177 2.72 -17.80 -9.90
C SER A 177 3.85 -16.88 -9.46
N VAL A 178 5.07 -17.41 -9.39
CA VAL A 178 6.28 -16.66 -9.05
C VAL A 178 7.11 -16.46 -10.32
N ASN A 179 7.62 -15.25 -10.52
CA ASN A 179 8.65 -14.97 -11.52
C ASN A 179 9.69 -14.00 -10.94
N LEU A 180 10.93 -14.49 -10.82
CA LEU A 180 12.08 -13.78 -10.26
C LEU A 180 13.24 -13.69 -11.28
N SER A 181 12.97 -14.00 -12.56
CA SER A 181 14.00 -14.07 -13.59
C SER A 181 14.71 -12.72 -13.78
N ASN A 182 15.93 -12.72 -14.32
CA ASN A 182 16.66 -11.49 -14.68
C ASN A 182 16.85 -10.57 -13.45
N ASN A 183 17.53 -11.10 -12.44
CA ASN A 183 17.98 -10.43 -11.22
C ASN A 183 19.40 -10.93 -10.87
N ASP A 184 19.94 -10.50 -9.74
CA ASP A 184 21.25 -10.90 -9.22
C ASP A 184 21.12 -11.82 -7.98
N LEU A 185 20.09 -12.66 -7.95
CA LEU A 185 19.82 -13.57 -6.83
C LEU A 185 20.89 -14.68 -6.73
N CYS A 186 21.15 -15.13 -5.51
CA CYS A 186 22.16 -16.14 -5.18
C CYS A 186 21.63 -17.15 -4.16
N GLY A 187 22.45 -18.11 -3.73
CA GLY A 187 22.08 -19.03 -2.66
C GLY A 187 21.21 -20.21 -3.13
N PRO A 188 20.79 -21.07 -2.19
CA PRO A 188 19.94 -22.22 -2.48
C PRO A 188 18.56 -21.78 -2.96
N ILE A 189 17.95 -22.60 -3.83
CA ILE A 189 16.59 -22.38 -4.31
C ILE A 189 15.63 -23.09 -3.34
N PRO A 190 14.59 -22.41 -2.84
CA PRO A 190 13.53 -23.06 -2.06
C PRO A 190 12.85 -24.17 -2.87
N THR A 191 12.30 -25.19 -2.21
CA THR A 191 11.87 -26.43 -2.90
C THR A 191 10.40 -26.79 -2.69
N ASP A 192 9.65 -25.99 -1.94
CA ASP A 192 8.23 -26.22 -1.65
C ASP A 192 7.38 -25.04 -2.17
N GLY A 193 6.09 -25.06 -1.87
CA GLY A 193 5.13 -24.06 -2.29
C GLY A 193 5.22 -23.77 -3.80
N PRO A 194 5.37 -22.50 -4.21
CA PRO A 194 5.43 -22.15 -5.62
C PRO A 194 6.73 -22.57 -6.33
N PHE A 195 7.74 -23.04 -5.59
CA PHE A 195 9.04 -23.45 -6.13
C PHE A 195 9.13 -24.95 -6.43
N LYS A 196 8.06 -25.74 -6.22
CA LYS A 196 8.05 -27.18 -6.56
C LYS A 196 8.38 -27.47 -8.02
N ASN A 197 7.97 -26.59 -8.92
CA ASN A 197 8.12 -26.75 -10.38
C ASN A 197 9.00 -25.62 -10.93
N ILE A 198 10.30 -25.68 -10.63
CA ILE A 198 11.29 -24.68 -11.04
C ILE A 198 11.42 -24.71 -12.58
N ASN A 199 10.94 -23.68 -13.25
CA ASN A 199 11.05 -23.52 -14.70
C ASN A 199 11.77 -22.20 -15.05
N SER A 200 11.42 -21.59 -16.18
CA SER A 200 11.91 -20.28 -16.63
C SER A 200 11.71 -19.13 -15.63
N SER A 201 10.88 -19.30 -14.58
CA SER A 201 10.62 -18.28 -13.56
C SER A 201 11.85 -17.82 -12.76
N LEU A 202 12.95 -18.59 -12.76
CA LEU A 202 14.20 -18.22 -12.08
C LEU A 202 15.37 -17.96 -13.04
N ALA A 203 15.11 -17.98 -14.35
CA ALA A 203 16.15 -17.82 -15.37
C ALA A 203 16.95 -16.51 -15.20
N ASP A 204 18.15 -16.44 -15.77
CA ASP A 204 18.98 -15.24 -15.77
C ASP A 204 19.28 -14.67 -14.37
N ASN A 205 19.47 -15.56 -13.38
CA ASN A 205 20.08 -15.25 -12.08
C ASN A 205 21.39 -16.04 -11.96
N PRO A 206 22.55 -15.44 -12.29
CA PRO A 206 23.79 -16.19 -12.53
C PRO A 206 24.38 -16.87 -11.29
N ARG A 207 23.93 -16.50 -10.08
CA ARG A 207 24.47 -17.00 -8.81
C ARG A 207 23.52 -17.92 -8.05
N LEU A 208 22.32 -18.21 -8.56
CA LEU A 208 21.41 -19.17 -7.93
C LEU A 208 22.02 -20.58 -7.93
N GLY A 209 21.82 -21.30 -6.83
CA GLY A 209 22.44 -22.60 -6.57
C GLY A 209 23.89 -22.55 -6.10
N SER A 210 24.46 -21.35 -5.93
CA SER A 210 25.84 -21.10 -5.45
C SER A 210 25.86 -20.18 -4.23
N ASN A 211 27.01 -20.02 -3.58
CA ASN A 211 27.13 -19.11 -2.44
C ASN A 211 26.87 -17.64 -2.82
N CYS A 212 26.12 -16.96 -1.97
CA CYS A 212 26.13 -15.51 -1.84
C CYS A 212 27.47 -15.07 -1.22
#